data_AF-A0A804LUA0-F1
#
_entry.id   AF-A0A804LUA0-F1
#
_cell.length_a   1.000
_cell.length_b   1.000
_cell.length_c   1.000
_cell.angle_alpha   90.00
_cell.angle_beta   90.00
_cell.angle_gamma   90.00
#
_symmetry.space_group_name_H-M   'P 1'
#
loop_
_entity.id
_entity.type
_entity.pdbx_description
1 polymer ?
#
loop_
_entity_poly.entity_id
_entity_poly.type
_entity_poly.pdbx_seq_one_letter_code
_entity_poly.pdbx_strand_id
1 'polypeptide(L)'
;MVLPKFEVAAYWNESSGFADVFDVDYFIEQTRGYVEVVKDLPAEIASREPFKVDCSKRKGHFDYVETVLPALLEHQYISLTPAMNQRRDRNPAYAKASYCQGCYSALRLNKNVESKAVELLQAIPKPFLSLHLRFEPDMVAYSRCSYTGLSSKSMDSIEAARREGRKVLTGDAARLWRNRGKCPLTPSETAFILQALGIPTNTNIYLAAGDGLMELEGFTSVYKNTYTKSSLLTHEAFENMHGNTKAALDYYVSVNSDAYVATFFGNMDKMVTAMRTMQGLQRTLVLSRRAFANYTAAGLAGQQLAKAMWDAHREEYVRGRGSALPEYCFCEFKL
;
A
#
# COMPACT_ATOMS: atom_id res chain seq x y z
N MET A 1 -1.67 -12.92 22.29
CA MET A 1 -2.29 -12.46 21.02
C MET A 1 -2.61 -13.68 20.17
N VAL A 2 -3.78 -13.74 19.54
CA VAL A 2 -4.07 -14.78 18.53
C VAL A 2 -3.58 -14.28 17.17
N LEU A 3 -3.16 -15.18 16.28
CA LEU A 3 -2.77 -14.80 14.92
C LEU A 3 -3.79 -13.84 14.28
N PRO A 4 -3.30 -12.77 13.64
CA PRO A 4 -4.18 -11.78 13.05
C PRO A 4 -4.95 -12.39 11.88
N LYS A 5 -6.14 -11.85 11.62
CA LYS A 5 -6.93 -12.16 10.43
C LYS A 5 -6.89 -10.98 9.48
N PHE A 6 -6.78 -11.23 8.18
CA PHE A 6 -6.92 -10.17 7.19
C PHE A 6 -8.36 -9.65 7.19
N GLU A 7 -8.51 -8.35 6.94
CA GLU A 7 -9.84 -7.76 6.83
C GLU A 7 -10.52 -8.28 5.57
N VAL A 8 -11.70 -8.89 5.73
CA VAL A 8 -12.50 -9.36 4.59
C VAL A 8 -13.20 -8.15 3.98
N ALA A 9 -12.64 -7.65 2.88
CA ALA A 9 -13.28 -6.62 2.08
C ALA A 9 -14.07 -7.26 0.95
N ALA A 10 -15.39 -7.05 0.93
CA ALA A 10 -16.30 -7.62 -0.07
C ALA A 10 -15.87 -7.38 -1.53
N TYR A 11 -15.20 -6.25 -1.81
CA TYR A 11 -14.73 -5.93 -3.16
C TYR A 11 -13.64 -6.88 -3.68
N TRP A 12 -12.75 -7.35 -2.81
CA TRP A 12 -11.62 -8.20 -3.22
C TRP A 12 -11.95 -9.69 -3.19
N ASN A 13 -13.15 -10.06 -2.74
CA ASN A 13 -13.58 -11.45 -2.52
C ASN A 13 -12.46 -12.33 -1.91
N GLU A 14 -11.84 -11.80 -0.85
CA GLU A 14 -10.61 -12.31 -0.28
C GLU A 14 -10.89 -13.17 0.95
N SER A 15 -10.38 -14.40 0.96
CA SER A 15 -10.59 -15.39 2.02
C SER A 15 -9.29 -15.89 2.67
N SER A 16 -8.13 -15.41 2.23
CA SER A 16 -6.83 -15.84 2.74
C SER A 16 -6.73 -15.59 4.24
N GLY A 17 -6.22 -16.58 4.96
CA GLY A 17 -5.72 -16.44 6.31
C GLY A 17 -4.28 -15.94 6.33
N PHE A 18 -3.78 -15.66 7.53
CA PHE A 18 -2.41 -15.19 7.73
C PHE A 18 -1.36 -16.19 7.22
N ALA A 19 -1.60 -17.49 7.46
CA ALA A 19 -0.70 -18.58 7.05
C ALA A 19 -0.59 -18.74 5.52
N ASP A 20 -1.61 -18.32 4.77
CA ASP A 20 -1.60 -18.41 3.31
C ASP A 20 -0.59 -17.44 2.68
N VAL A 21 -0.15 -16.44 3.43
CA VAL A 21 0.81 -15.42 2.99
C VAL A 21 2.13 -15.51 3.76
N PHE A 22 2.07 -15.61 5.08
CA PHE A 22 3.24 -15.49 5.95
C PHE A 22 3.64 -16.81 6.60
N ASP A 23 4.93 -16.95 6.87
CA ASP A 23 5.48 -18.04 7.66
C ASP A 23 5.10 -17.84 9.13
N VAL A 24 4.11 -18.62 9.58
CA VAL A 24 3.55 -18.54 10.94
C VAL A 24 4.57 -18.90 12.00
N ASP A 25 5.36 -19.95 11.77
CA ASP A 25 6.31 -20.44 12.77
C ASP A 25 7.44 -19.43 12.95
N TYR A 26 7.93 -18.87 11.85
CA TYR A 26 8.88 -17.76 11.89
C TYR A 26 8.32 -16.54 12.62
N PHE A 27 7.06 -16.16 12.35
CA PHE A 27 6.42 -15.02 13.02
C PHE A 27 6.32 -15.23 14.55
N ILE A 28 5.91 -16.43 14.99
CA ILE A 28 5.82 -16.76 16.42
C ILE A 28 7.22 -16.76 17.08
N GLU A 29 8.23 -17.29 16.38
CA GLU A 29 9.60 -17.28 16.88
C GLU A 29 10.14 -15.84 17.02
N GLN A 30 9.98 -15.02 15.99
CA GLN A 30 10.46 -13.63 15.99
C GLN A 30 9.73 -12.71 16.96
N THR A 31 8.51 -13.07 17.38
CA THR A 31 7.74 -12.30 18.37
C THR A 31 7.95 -12.80 19.80
N ARG A 32 8.63 -13.93 19.99
CA ARG A 32 8.95 -14.49 21.31
C ARG A 32 9.77 -13.48 22.14
N GLY A 33 9.36 -13.29 23.39
CA GLY A 33 9.96 -12.29 24.29
C GLY A 33 9.36 -10.88 24.16
N TYR A 34 8.63 -10.59 23.08
CA TYR A 34 7.90 -9.34 22.90
C TYR A 34 6.40 -9.51 23.17
N VAL A 35 5.77 -10.47 22.50
CA VAL A 35 4.35 -10.79 22.62
C VAL A 35 4.17 -12.28 22.48
N GLU A 36 3.43 -12.91 23.40
CA GLU A 36 3.05 -14.32 23.23
C GLU A 36 1.97 -14.43 22.15
N VAL A 37 2.28 -15.17 21.08
CA VAL A 37 1.40 -15.39 19.94
C VAL A 37 0.98 -16.85 19.88
N VAL A 38 -0.32 -17.09 19.81
CA VAL A 38 -0.92 -18.42 19.65
C VAL A 38 -1.59 -18.54 18.28
N LYS A 39 -1.55 -19.74 17.69
CA LYS A 39 -2.14 -20.02 16.37
C LYS A 39 -3.67 -19.95 16.41
N ASP A 40 -4.23 -20.63 17.42
CA ASP A 40 -5.66 -20.78 17.61
C ASP A 40 -6.10 -20.23 18.96
N LEU A 41 -7.40 -19.98 19.09
CA LEU A 41 -8.00 -19.58 20.37
C LEU A 41 -7.88 -20.74 21.39
N PRO A 42 -7.52 -20.45 22.65
CA PRO A 42 -7.61 -21.43 23.72
C PRO A 42 -9.04 -21.99 23.85
N ALA A 43 -9.16 -23.28 24.18
CA ALA A 43 -10.42 -24.00 24.21
C ALA A 43 -11.44 -23.36 25.17
N GLU A 44 -10.98 -22.70 26.22
CA GLU A 44 -11.78 -22.05 27.25
C GLU A 44 -12.54 -20.81 26.73
N ILE A 45 -12.04 -20.18 25.66
CA ILE A 45 -12.66 -18.97 25.08
C ILE A 45 -13.09 -19.15 23.63
N ALA A 46 -12.80 -20.30 23.00
CA ALA A 46 -13.11 -20.57 21.60
C ALA A 46 -14.62 -20.51 21.28
N SER A 47 -15.50 -20.73 22.27
CA SER A 47 -16.96 -20.64 22.13
C SER A 47 -17.53 -19.24 22.37
N ARG A 48 -16.71 -18.28 22.81
CA ARG A 48 -17.12 -16.90 23.11
C ARG A 48 -16.86 -16.02 21.89
N GLU A 49 -17.70 -15.02 21.69
CA GLU A 49 -17.41 -13.93 20.74
C GLU A 49 -16.53 -12.87 21.41
N PRO A 50 -15.52 -12.32 20.70
CA PRO A 50 -14.70 -11.24 21.23
C PRO A 50 -15.49 -9.94 21.37
N PHE A 51 -15.20 -9.16 22.40
CA PHE A 51 -15.70 -7.80 22.49
C PHE A 51 -15.07 -6.92 21.40
N LYS A 52 -15.89 -6.34 20.52
CA LYS A 52 -15.43 -5.58 19.36
C LYS A 52 -15.11 -4.14 19.76
N VAL A 53 -13.85 -3.75 19.60
CA VAL A 53 -13.39 -2.38 19.82
C VAL A 53 -13.16 -1.72 18.45
N ASP A 54 -13.96 -0.70 18.15
CA ASP A 54 -13.79 0.10 16.94
C ASP A 54 -12.72 1.16 17.14
N CYS A 55 -11.55 0.89 16.60
CA CYS A 55 -10.37 1.74 16.63
C CYS A 55 -10.28 2.67 15.40
N SER A 56 -11.32 2.71 14.56
CA SER A 56 -11.29 3.47 13.32
C SER A 56 -11.18 4.98 13.58
N LYS A 57 -10.44 5.68 12.72
CA LYS A 57 -10.23 7.15 12.83
C LYS A 57 -11.52 7.96 12.85
N ARG A 58 -12.66 7.38 12.47
CA ARG A 58 -13.97 8.06 12.47
C ARG A 58 -14.50 8.28 13.89
N LYS A 59 -14.11 7.44 14.85
CA LYS A 59 -14.53 7.54 16.27
C LYS A 59 -13.68 8.50 17.09
N GLY A 60 -12.51 8.91 16.59
CA GLY A 60 -11.62 9.86 17.26
C GLY A 60 -10.15 9.44 17.24
N HIS A 61 -9.36 10.03 18.14
CA HIS A 61 -7.97 9.66 18.35
C HIS A 61 -7.90 8.34 19.11
N PHE A 62 -7.48 7.28 18.41
CA PHE A 62 -7.27 5.97 19.01
C PHE A 62 -6.01 5.97 19.88
N ASP A 63 -6.18 5.71 21.18
CA ASP A 63 -5.11 5.52 22.18
C ASP A 63 -5.28 4.14 22.84
N TYR A 64 -4.19 3.37 22.92
CA TYR A 64 -4.18 2.08 23.59
C TYR A 64 -4.59 2.18 25.06
N VAL A 65 -4.05 3.16 25.80
CA VAL A 65 -4.25 3.26 27.26
C VAL A 65 -5.67 3.68 27.60
N GLU A 66 -6.24 4.61 26.84
CA GLU A 66 -7.57 5.17 27.12
C GLU A 66 -8.70 4.35 26.48
N THR A 67 -8.44 3.64 25.37
CA THR A 67 -9.48 2.93 24.60
C THR A 67 -9.36 1.41 24.71
N VAL A 68 -8.17 0.84 24.48
CA VAL A 68 -8.00 -0.62 24.36
C VAL A 68 -7.83 -1.28 25.71
N LEU A 69 -6.95 -0.73 26.54
CA LEU A 69 -6.58 -1.33 27.82
C LEU A 69 -7.79 -1.50 28.75
N PRO A 70 -8.70 -0.52 28.91
CA PRO A 70 -9.89 -0.70 29.76
C PRO A 70 -10.77 -1.85 29.26
N ALA A 71 -11.06 -1.89 27.95
CA ALA A 71 -11.84 -2.96 27.34
C ALA A 71 -11.16 -4.33 27.45
N LEU A 72 -9.83 -4.38 27.33
CA LEU A 72 -9.05 -5.59 27.50
C LEU A 72 -9.12 -6.11 28.94
N LEU A 73 -8.99 -5.21 29.92
CA LEU A 73 -9.05 -5.57 31.35
C LEU A 73 -10.45 -6.04 31.75
N GLU A 74 -11.50 -5.41 31.21
CA GLU A 74 -12.90 -5.77 31.50
C GLU A 74 -13.33 -7.08 30.84
N HIS A 75 -13.08 -7.25 29.54
CA HIS A 75 -13.63 -8.37 28.77
C HIS A 75 -12.66 -9.54 28.60
N GLN A 76 -11.36 -9.31 28.77
CA GLN A 76 -10.25 -10.27 28.62
C GLN A 76 -10.09 -10.89 27.22
N TYR A 77 -11.12 -10.82 26.38
CA TYR A 77 -11.11 -11.25 24.99
C TYR A 77 -11.74 -10.17 24.11
N ILE A 78 -10.89 -9.48 23.34
CA ILE A 78 -11.29 -8.35 22.50
C ILE A 78 -10.83 -8.56 21.05
N SER A 79 -11.52 -7.91 20.12
CA SER A 79 -11.16 -7.81 18.71
C SER A 79 -11.06 -6.34 18.32
N LEU A 80 -9.94 -5.96 17.72
CA LEU A 80 -9.69 -4.59 17.31
C LEU A 80 -9.93 -4.44 15.81
N THR A 81 -10.65 -3.40 15.39
CA THR A 81 -10.63 -3.02 13.97
C THR A 81 -9.22 -2.54 13.58
N PRO A 82 -8.75 -2.78 12.34
CA PRO A 82 -7.43 -2.36 11.91
C PRO A 82 -7.23 -0.85 12.13
N ALA A 83 -6.34 -0.52 13.05
CA ALA A 83 -6.03 0.85 13.41
C ALA A 83 -4.60 0.97 13.91
N MET A 84 -4.12 2.19 13.95
CA MET A 84 -2.78 2.52 14.42
C MET A 84 -2.91 3.42 15.62
N ASN A 85 -2.27 3.07 16.75
CA ASN A 85 -2.21 3.95 17.92
C ASN A 85 -1.63 5.29 17.47
N GLN A 86 -2.37 6.38 17.71
CA GLN A 86 -2.00 7.74 17.32
C GLN A 86 -1.15 8.43 18.39
N ARG A 87 -1.15 7.92 19.62
CA ARG A 87 -0.43 8.44 20.80
C ARG A 87 0.73 7.53 21.19
N ARG A 88 1.61 7.23 20.23
CA ARG A 88 2.75 6.31 20.42
C ARG A 88 3.88 6.91 21.24
N ASP A 89 3.92 8.23 21.36
CA ASP A 89 4.77 8.98 22.27
C ASP A 89 4.59 8.51 23.72
N ARG A 90 3.39 8.04 24.07
CA ARG A 90 3.05 7.46 25.38
C ARG A 90 3.47 5.99 25.52
N ASN A 91 3.87 5.32 24.44
CA ASN A 91 4.23 3.91 24.52
C ASN A 91 5.56 3.74 25.25
N PRO A 92 5.64 2.83 26.22
CA PRO A 92 6.90 2.50 26.88
C PRO A 92 7.88 1.86 25.89
N ALA A 93 9.18 1.88 26.23
CA ALA A 93 10.26 1.42 25.35
C ALA A 93 10.05 -0.01 24.83
N TYR A 94 9.61 -0.94 25.69
CA TYR A 94 9.34 -2.33 25.28
C TYR A 94 8.22 -2.44 24.24
N ALA A 95 7.20 -1.58 24.31
CA ALA A 95 6.10 -1.58 23.35
C ALA A 95 6.56 -1.00 22.01
N LYS A 96 7.41 0.03 22.03
CA LYS A 96 8.07 0.55 20.81
C LYS A 96 8.95 -0.52 20.17
N ALA A 97 9.74 -1.26 20.95
CA ALA A 97 10.59 -2.36 20.46
C ALA A 97 9.76 -3.51 19.87
N SER A 98 8.69 -3.93 20.56
CA SER A 98 7.76 -4.97 20.08
C SER A 98 7.13 -4.59 18.74
N TYR A 99 6.71 -3.33 18.63
CA TYR A 99 6.14 -2.79 17.41
C TYR A 99 7.15 -2.80 16.25
N CYS A 100 8.39 -2.38 16.52
CA CYS A 100 9.50 -2.42 15.57
C CYS A 100 9.80 -3.83 15.07
N GLN A 101 9.92 -4.78 16.01
CA GLN A 101 10.14 -6.18 15.69
C GLN A 101 9.03 -6.73 14.79
N GLY A 102 7.78 -6.39 15.08
CA GLY A 102 6.62 -6.72 14.24
C GLY A 102 6.68 -6.12 12.83
N CYS A 103 7.03 -4.84 12.70
CA CYS A 103 7.09 -4.14 11.40
C CYS A 103 8.17 -4.70 10.46
N TYR A 104 9.32 -5.09 11.00
CA TYR A 104 10.55 -5.19 10.21
C TYR A 104 11.19 -6.58 10.18
N SER A 105 11.00 -7.36 11.23
CA SER A 105 11.73 -8.61 11.41
C SER A 105 10.80 -9.82 11.50
N ALA A 106 9.57 -9.64 12.00
CA ALA A 106 8.69 -10.77 12.27
C ALA A 106 7.95 -11.30 11.03
N LEU A 107 7.72 -10.46 10.02
CA LEU A 107 6.95 -10.85 8.85
C LEU A 107 7.85 -11.35 7.73
N ARG A 108 7.67 -12.62 7.38
CA ARG A 108 8.30 -13.28 6.23
C ARG A 108 7.25 -14.04 5.44
N LEU A 109 7.35 -14.01 4.11
CA LEU A 109 6.48 -14.82 3.25
C LEU A 109 6.70 -16.31 3.51
N ASN A 110 5.63 -17.11 3.44
CA ASN A 110 5.78 -18.56 3.49
C ASN A 110 6.56 -19.05 2.25
N LYS A 111 7.13 -20.26 2.34
CA LYS A 111 8.00 -20.83 1.30
C LYS A 111 7.36 -20.87 -0.08
N ASN A 112 6.06 -21.16 -0.16
CA ASN A 112 5.35 -21.28 -1.44
C ASN A 112 5.21 -19.91 -2.13
N VAL A 113 4.81 -18.89 -1.36
CA VAL A 113 4.67 -17.52 -1.88
C VAL A 113 6.04 -16.92 -2.16
N GLU A 114 7.03 -17.12 -1.28
CA GLU A 114 8.40 -16.65 -1.47
C GLU A 114 9.03 -17.24 -2.74
N SER A 115 8.90 -18.56 -2.96
CA SER A 115 9.43 -19.20 -4.18
C SER A 115 8.87 -18.58 -5.46
N LYS A 116 7.56 -18.35 -5.51
CA LYS A 116 6.91 -17.71 -6.67
C LYS A 116 7.30 -16.24 -6.81
N ALA A 117 7.51 -15.54 -5.70
CA ALA A 117 7.98 -14.16 -5.71
C ALA A 117 9.40 -14.04 -6.27
N VAL A 118 10.28 -14.99 -5.91
CA VAL A 118 11.64 -15.09 -6.46
C VAL A 118 11.60 -15.40 -7.95
N GLU A 119 10.78 -16.36 -8.38
CA GLU A 119 10.58 -16.69 -9.80
C GLU A 119 10.13 -15.45 -10.60
N LEU A 120 9.11 -14.74 -10.10
CA LEU A 120 8.61 -13.51 -10.71
C LEU A 120 9.69 -12.44 -10.79
N LEU A 121 10.43 -12.21 -9.69
CA LEU A 121 11.55 -11.27 -9.66
C LEU A 121 12.63 -11.65 -10.69
N GLN A 122 12.93 -12.94 -10.86
CA GLN A 122 13.90 -13.43 -11.82
C GLN A 122 13.44 -13.29 -13.28
N ALA A 123 12.14 -13.35 -13.55
CA ALA A 123 11.57 -13.20 -14.89
C ALA A 123 11.61 -11.74 -15.42
N ILE A 124 11.60 -10.73 -14.55
CA ILE A 124 11.58 -9.31 -14.96
C ILE A 124 12.96 -8.89 -15.51
N PRO A 125 13.10 -8.31 -16.71
CA PRO A 125 14.40 -7.87 -17.22
C PRO A 125 15.03 -6.74 -16.40
N LYS A 126 16.33 -6.86 -16.08
CA LYS A 126 17.06 -5.93 -15.21
C LYS A 126 17.87 -4.91 -16.04
N PRO A 127 18.10 -3.69 -15.52
CA PRO A 127 17.48 -3.14 -14.32
C PRO A 127 16.00 -2.80 -14.57
N PHE A 128 15.19 -2.75 -13.51
CA PHE A 128 13.77 -2.41 -13.60
C PHE A 128 13.27 -1.49 -12.48
N LEU A 129 12.22 -0.74 -12.80
CA LEU A 129 11.48 0.09 -11.88
C LEU A 129 10.17 -0.61 -11.50
N SER A 130 9.92 -0.80 -10.21
CA SER A 130 8.61 -1.20 -9.72
C SER A 130 7.72 0.03 -9.57
N LEU A 131 6.58 0.05 -10.25
CA LEU A 131 5.59 1.11 -10.22
C LEU A 131 4.32 0.60 -9.53
N HIS A 132 4.03 1.13 -8.34
CA HIS A 132 2.79 0.88 -7.64
C HIS A 132 1.72 1.89 -8.09
N LEU A 133 0.91 1.48 -9.06
CA LEU A 133 -0.16 2.27 -9.68
C LEU A 133 -1.51 1.94 -9.02
N ARG A 134 -2.19 2.93 -8.43
CA ARG A 134 -3.45 2.74 -7.68
C ARG A 134 -4.66 3.39 -8.36
N PHE A 135 -4.70 3.33 -9.70
CA PHE A 135 -5.83 3.81 -10.50
C PHE A 135 -6.82 2.68 -10.80
N GLU A 136 -7.42 2.17 -9.72
CA GLU A 136 -8.38 1.05 -9.73
C GLU A 136 -9.79 1.55 -9.34
N PRO A 137 -10.88 0.86 -9.75
CA PRO A 137 -12.25 1.31 -9.54
C PRO A 137 -12.58 1.58 -8.06
N ASP A 138 -12.20 0.69 -7.15
CA ASP A 138 -12.44 0.82 -5.71
C ASP A 138 -11.73 2.05 -5.13
N MET A 139 -10.51 2.34 -5.59
CA MET A 139 -9.74 3.48 -5.13
C MET A 139 -10.32 4.80 -5.62
N VAL A 140 -10.76 4.85 -6.88
CA VAL A 140 -11.43 6.04 -7.43
C VAL A 140 -12.79 6.25 -6.75
N ALA A 141 -13.58 5.20 -6.57
CA ALA A 141 -14.85 5.25 -5.85
C ALA A 141 -14.66 5.68 -4.38
N TYR A 142 -13.68 5.13 -3.68
CA TYR A 142 -13.35 5.47 -2.30
C TYR A 142 -12.92 6.93 -2.14
N SER A 143 -12.09 7.42 -3.07
CA SER A 143 -11.58 8.79 -3.05
C SER A 143 -12.63 9.85 -3.41
N ARG A 144 -13.76 9.44 -4.02
CA ARG A 144 -14.87 10.31 -4.46
C ARG A 144 -14.43 11.36 -5.50
N CYS A 145 -13.32 11.11 -6.17
CA CYS A 145 -12.75 12.03 -7.14
C CYS A 145 -13.50 11.99 -8.47
N SER A 146 -13.65 13.16 -9.08
CA SER A 146 -14.19 13.30 -10.43
C SER A 146 -13.04 13.33 -11.42
N TYR A 147 -13.17 12.58 -12.51
CA TYR A 147 -12.25 12.58 -13.64
C TYR A 147 -13.04 12.83 -14.91
N THR A 148 -12.45 13.57 -15.84
CA THR A 148 -13.03 13.86 -17.15
C THR A 148 -12.31 13.02 -18.20
N GLY A 149 -13.04 12.53 -19.20
CA GLY A 149 -12.44 11.76 -20.30
C GLY A 149 -12.12 10.30 -19.98
N LEU A 150 -12.66 9.73 -18.91
CA LEU A 150 -12.60 8.28 -18.70
C LEU A 150 -13.48 7.55 -19.71
N SER A 151 -13.07 6.35 -20.11
CA SER A 151 -13.89 5.45 -20.92
C SER A 151 -15.20 5.09 -20.21
N SER A 152 -16.24 4.74 -20.98
CA SER A 152 -17.52 4.27 -20.43
C SER A 152 -17.32 3.05 -19.52
N LYS A 153 -16.50 2.09 -19.95
CA LYS A 153 -16.13 0.90 -19.18
C LYS A 153 -15.54 1.26 -17.80
N SER A 154 -14.63 2.24 -17.75
CA SER A 154 -14.04 2.69 -16.49
C SER A 154 -15.05 3.41 -15.61
N MET A 155 -15.92 4.24 -16.18
CA MET A 155 -17.01 4.89 -15.42
C MET A 155 -17.97 3.85 -14.81
N ASP A 156 -18.41 2.87 -15.59
CA ASP A 156 -19.30 1.80 -15.13
C ASP A 156 -18.65 0.97 -14.01
N SER A 157 -17.36 0.65 -14.15
CA SER A 157 -16.60 -0.09 -13.13
C SER A 157 -16.48 0.70 -11.81
N ILE A 158 -16.28 2.01 -11.89
CA ILE A 158 -16.23 2.90 -10.71
C ILE A 158 -17.59 2.94 -10.01
N GLU A 159 -18.68 3.06 -10.77
CA GLU A 159 -20.03 3.06 -10.19
C GLU A 159 -20.37 1.70 -9.55
N ALA A 160 -20.00 0.58 -10.17
CA ALA A 160 -20.16 -0.75 -9.58
C ALA A 160 -19.39 -0.94 -8.26
N ALA A 161 -18.22 -0.30 -8.13
CA ALA A 161 -17.42 -0.31 -6.90
C ALA A 161 -17.90 0.69 -5.83
N ARG A 162 -18.85 1.57 -6.15
CA ARG A 162 -19.26 2.68 -5.28
C ARG A 162 -20.16 2.19 -4.14
N ARG A 163 -19.68 2.35 -2.91
CA ARG A 163 -20.47 2.10 -1.69
C ARG A 163 -21.47 3.23 -1.42
N GLU A 164 -22.54 2.90 -0.70
CA GLU A 164 -23.54 3.86 -0.25
C GLU A 164 -22.91 5.04 0.53
N GLY A 165 -23.41 6.26 0.28
CA GLY A 165 -22.89 7.49 0.90
C GLY A 165 -21.57 8.03 0.30
N ARG A 166 -20.96 7.35 -0.68
CA ARG A 166 -19.71 7.80 -1.34
C ARG A 166 -19.94 8.46 -2.70
N LYS A 167 -20.84 9.46 -2.75
CA LYS A 167 -21.11 10.23 -3.98
C LYS A 167 -19.89 11.00 -4.47
N VAL A 168 -19.72 11.10 -5.79
CA VAL A 168 -18.68 11.90 -6.45
C VAL A 168 -18.75 13.34 -5.97
N LEU A 169 -17.59 13.93 -5.69
CA LEU A 169 -17.50 15.36 -5.40
C LEU A 169 -17.60 16.15 -6.70
N THR A 170 -18.34 17.25 -6.69
CA THR A 170 -18.53 18.14 -7.86
C THR A 170 -18.11 19.57 -7.53
N GLY A 171 -17.92 20.39 -8.56
CA GLY A 171 -17.59 21.82 -8.43
C GLY A 171 -16.30 22.08 -7.64
N ASP A 172 -16.33 23.14 -6.82
CA ASP A 172 -15.17 23.56 -6.03
C ASP A 172 -14.74 22.51 -4.99
N ALA A 173 -15.67 21.72 -4.47
CA ALA A 173 -15.34 20.63 -3.55
C ALA A 173 -14.45 19.58 -4.23
N ALA A 174 -14.75 19.24 -5.49
CA ALA A 174 -13.93 18.31 -6.28
C ALA A 174 -12.52 18.87 -6.53
N ARG A 175 -12.45 20.14 -6.95
CA ARG A 175 -11.20 20.85 -7.22
C ARG A 175 -10.32 20.92 -5.97
N LEU A 176 -10.87 21.38 -4.84
CA LEU A 176 -10.17 21.46 -3.56
C LEU A 176 -9.69 20.08 -3.08
N TRP A 177 -10.50 19.03 -3.29
CA TRP A 177 -10.14 17.67 -2.90
C TRP A 177 -8.96 17.13 -3.71
N ARG A 178 -8.96 17.35 -5.03
CA ARG A 178 -7.84 17.02 -5.92
C ARG A 178 -6.58 17.82 -5.56
N ASN A 179 -6.71 19.12 -5.32
CA ASN A 179 -5.61 20.03 -4.93
C ASN A 179 -5.02 19.71 -3.55
N ARG A 180 -5.76 19.02 -2.68
CA ARG A 180 -5.25 18.44 -1.43
C ARG A 180 -4.49 17.12 -1.63
N GLY A 181 -4.31 16.68 -2.88
CA GLY A 181 -3.64 15.42 -3.23
C GLY A 181 -4.42 14.19 -2.79
N LYS A 182 -5.76 14.25 -2.74
CA LYS A 182 -6.60 13.12 -2.31
C LYS A 182 -6.95 12.16 -3.44
N CYS A 183 -6.90 12.62 -4.68
CA CYS A 183 -7.21 11.83 -5.87
C CYS A 183 -6.00 11.05 -6.37
N PRO A 184 -6.11 9.76 -6.73
CA PRO A 184 -5.07 9.02 -7.45
C PRO A 184 -4.67 9.71 -8.78
N LEU A 185 -3.44 9.50 -9.23
CA LEU A 185 -3.02 9.93 -10.57
C LEU A 185 -3.58 8.96 -11.61
N THR A 186 -4.00 9.47 -12.77
CA THR A 186 -4.32 8.59 -13.90
C THR A 186 -3.03 8.00 -14.48
N PRO A 187 -3.09 6.88 -15.21
CA PRO A 187 -1.91 6.30 -15.85
C PRO A 187 -1.19 7.28 -16.79
N SER A 188 -1.93 8.12 -17.53
CA SER A 188 -1.35 9.19 -18.37
C SER A 188 -0.65 10.27 -17.55
N GLU A 189 -1.25 10.69 -16.43
CA GLU A 189 -0.62 11.65 -15.52
C GLU A 189 0.66 11.07 -14.92
N THR A 190 0.64 9.79 -14.54
CA THR A 190 1.83 9.08 -14.07
C THR A 190 2.91 9.04 -15.15
N ALA A 191 2.59 8.63 -16.37
CA ALA A 191 3.55 8.60 -17.48
C ALA A 191 4.19 9.97 -17.73
N PHE A 192 3.38 11.03 -17.76
CA PHE A 192 3.86 12.40 -17.90
C PHE A 192 4.85 12.78 -16.79
N ILE A 193 4.53 12.46 -15.53
CA ILE A 193 5.41 12.77 -14.40
C ILE A 193 6.73 12.00 -14.51
N LEU A 194 6.70 10.70 -14.87
CA LEU A 194 7.93 9.92 -15.04
C LEU A 194 8.82 10.51 -16.16
N GLN A 195 8.23 10.97 -17.27
CA GLN A 195 8.97 11.67 -18.33
C GLN A 195 9.57 12.99 -17.85
N ALA A 196 8.80 13.78 -17.07
CA ALA A 196 9.28 15.01 -16.46
C ALA A 196 10.44 14.78 -15.49
N LEU A 197 10.50 13.59 -14.87
CA LEU A 197 11.59 13.13 -14.01
C LEU A 197 12.77 12.53 -14.79
N GLY A 198 12.74 12.57 -16.12
CA GLY A 198 13.81 12.07 -16.98
C GLY A 198 13.93 10.55 -17.01
N ILE A 199 12.88 9.81 -16.61
CA ILE A 199 12.88 8.33 -16.68
C ILE A 199 12.72 7.91 -18.15
N PRO A 200 13.71 7.22 -18.75
CA PRO A 200 13.67 6.85 -20.16
C PRO A 200 12.48 5.97 -20.52
N THR A 201 11.87 6.17 -21.69
CA THR A 201 10.67 5.43 -22.13
C THR A 201 10.93 3.96 -22.44
N ASN A 202 12.19 3.56 -22.58
CA ASN A 202 12.63 2.16 -22.72
C ASN A 202 12.94 1.47 -21.37
N THR A 203 12.72 2.13 -20.24
CA THR A 203 12.88 1.54 -18.90
C THR A 203 11.97 0.32 -18.74
N ASN A 204 12.49 -0.79 -18.22
CA ASN A 204 11.67 -1.93 -17.82
C ASN A 204 10.87 -1.57 -16.58
N ILE A 205 9.54 -1.66 -16.64
CA ILE A 205 8.64 -1.29 -15.55
C ILE A 205 7.81 -2.50 -15.15
N TYR A 206 7.92 -2.89 -13.88
CA TYR A 206 6.99 -3.83 -13.28
C TYR A 206 5.81 -3.07 -12.68
N LEU A 207 4.58 -3.40 -13.09
CA LEU A 207 3.36 -2.82 -12.54
C LEU A 207 2.91 -3.62 -11.32
N ALA A 208 3.29 -3.11 -10.14
CA ALA A 208 2.83 -3.62 -8.85
C ALA A 208 1.40 -3.12 -8.58
N ALA A 209 0.42 -3.70 -9.25
CA ALA A 209 -0.99 -3.33 -9.12
C ALA A 209 -1.90 -4.54 -9.28
N GLY A 210 -3.16 -4.42 -8.86
CA GLY A 210 -4.16 -5.45 -9.12
C GLY A 210 -4.60 -5.51 -10.58
N ASP A 211 -5.45 -6.49 -10.87
CA ASP A 211 -5.89 -6.81 -12.24
C ASP A 211 -6.92 -5.80 -12.80
N GLY A 212 -7.37 -4.88 -11.94
CA GLY A 212 -8.42 -3.89 -12.24
C GLY A 212 -7.91 -2.52 -12.67
N LEU A 213 -6.64 -2.38 -13.09
CA LEU A 213 -6.11 -1.09 -13.55
C LEU A 213 -6.93 -0.54 -14.72
N MET A 214 -7.41 0.69 -14.56
CA MET A 214 -8.17 1.40 -15.59
C MET A 214 -7.25 2.27 -16.43
N GLU A 215 -7.64 2.55 -17.68
CA GLU A 215 -6.97 3.51 -18.57
C GLU A 215 -5.46 3.24 -18.78
N LEU A 216 -5.04 1.97 -18.68
CA LEU A 216 -3.63 1.58 -18.69
C LEU A 216 -2.90 1.94 -19.98
N GLU A 217 -3.63 2.01 -21.11
CA GLU A 217 -3.10 2.47 -22.41
C GLU A 217 -2.45 3.86 -22.33
N GLY A 218 -2.99 4.73 -21.47
CA GLY A 218 -2.43 6.05 -21.20
C GLY A 218 -1.01 6.02 -20.64
N PHE A 219 -0.58 4.89 -20.08
CA PHE A 219 0.78 4.65 -19.60
C PHE A 219 1.60 3.80 -20.57
N THR A 220 1.04 2.70 -21.06
CA THR A 220 1.77 1.71 -21.89
C THR A 220 2.06 2.21 -23.31
N SER A 221 1.32 3.20 -23.79
CA SER A 221 1.64 3.93 -25.03
C SER A 221 2.98 4.68 -24.96
N VAL A 222 3.38 5.10 -23.76
CA VAL A 222 4.64 5.83 -23.50
C VAL A 222 5.74 4.86 -23.06
N TYR A 223 5.48 4.02 -22.06
CA TYR A 223 6.41 3.04 -21.52
C TYR A 223 6.06 1.65 -22.06
N LYS A 224 6.75 1.24 -23.12
CA LYS A 224 6.42 0.00 -23.84
C LYS A 224 6.87 -1.26 -23.12
N ASN A 225 7.94 -1.17 -22.32
CA ASN A 225 8.52 -2.30 -21.59
C ASN A 225 7.84 -2.46 -20.23
N THR A 226 6.55 -2.79 -20.24
CA THR A 226 5.75 -2.98 -19.02
C THR A 226 5.45 -4.45 -18.78
N TYR A 227 5.64 -4.88 -17.53
CA TYR A 227 5.46 -6.25 -17.08
C TYR A 227 4.47 -6.28 -15.93
N THR A 228 3.61 -7.29 -15.91
CA THR A 228 2.62 -7.54 -14.86
C THR A 228 2.77 -8.96 -14.34
N LYS A 229 2.14 -9.26 -13.20
CA LYS A 229 2.06 -10.64 -12.68
C LYS A 229 1.47 -11.59 -13.72
N SER A 230 0.37 -11.19 -14.36
CA SER A 230 -0.34 -12.02 -15.33
C SER A 230 0.45 -12.25 -16.63
N SER A 231 1.35 -11.35 -17.01
CA SER A 231 2.23 -11.55 -18.17
C SER A 231 3.44 -12.44 -17.89
N LEU A 232 3.81 -12.63 -16.62
CA LEU A 232 5.04 -13.33 -16.22
C LEU A 232 4.78 -14.70 -15.57
N LEU A 233 3.61 -14.89 -14.97
CA LEU A 233 3.20 -16.17 -14.36
C LEU A 233 2.36 -16.98 -15.36
N THR A 234 2.35 -18.31 -15.20
CA THR A 234 1.45 -19.16 -15.96
C THR A 234 -0.01 -18.88 -15.57
N HIS A 235 -0.93 -19.05 -16.51
CA HIS A 235 -2.37 -18.80 -16.30
C HIS A 235 -2.92 -19.57 -15.09
N GLU A 236 -2.60 -20.86 -14.99
CA GLU A 236 -3.00 -21.72 -13.88
C GLU A 236 -2.43 -21.24 -12.54
N ALA A 237 -1.14 -20.88 -12.50
CA ALA A 237 -0.53 -20.38 -11.27
C ALA A 237 -1.16 -19.07 -10.82
N PHE A 238 -1.58 -18.23 -11.77
CA PHE A 238 -2.17 -16.93 -11.52
C PHE A 238 -3.64 -17.00 -11.07
N GLU A 239 -4.45 -17.89 -11.66
CA GLU A 239 -5.85 -18.10 -11.27
C GLU A 239 -5.99 -18.73 -9.88
N ASN A 240 -5.05 -19.62 -9.53
CA ASN A 240 -5.02 -20.26 -8.22
C ASN A 240 -4.53 -19.33 -7.08
N MET A 241 -4.15 -18.08 -7.38
CA MET A 241 -3.72 -17.12 -6.36
C MET A 241 -4.86 -16.22 -5.89
N HIS A 242 -5.00 -16.13 -4.57
CA HIS A 242 -5.83 -15.12 -3.91
C HIS A 242 -5.20 -13.71 -3.99
N GLY A 243 -5.99 -12.68 -3.76
CA GLY A 243 -5.59 -11.27 -3.85
C GLY A 243 -4.45 -10.90 -2.88
N ASN A 244 -4.48 -11.41 -1.65
CA ASN A 244 -3.44 -11.19 -0.65
C ASN A 244 -2.11 -11.85 -1.06
N THR A 245 -2.17 -13.05 -1.65
CA THR A 245 -0.99 -13.70 -2.21
C THR A 245 -0.42 -12.88 -3.38
N LYS A 246 -1.28 -12.38 -4.29
CA LYS A 246 -0.86 -11.48 -5.39
C LYS A 246 -0.20 -10.20 -4.86
N ALA A 247 -0.77 -9.58 -3.83
CA ALA A 247 -0.19 -8.40 -3.18
C ALA A 247 1.14 -8.72 -2.49
N ALA A 248 1.29 -9.91 -1.90
CA ALA A 248 2.55 -10.34 -1.32
C ALA A 248 3.67 -10.49 -2.37
N LEU A 249 3.36 -10.96 -3.57
CA LEU A 249 4.30 -10.98 -4.69
C LEU A 249 4.72 -9.56 -5.10
N ASP A 250 3.75 -8.65 -5.26
CA ASP A 250 4.03 -7.25 -5.57
C ASP A 250 4.94 -6.61 -4.53
N TYR A 251 4.73 -6.94 -3.25
CA TYR A 251 5.51 -6.42 -2.13
C TYR A 251 6.96 -6.89 -2.25
N TYR A 252 7.16 -8.20 -2.43
CA TYR A 252 8.48 -8.79 -2.55
C TYR A 252 9.26 -8.22 -3.74
N VAL A 253 8.63 -8.15 -4.92
CA VAL A 253 9.24 -7.60 -6.13
C VAL A 253 9.59 -6.12 -5.95
N SER A 254 8.70 -5.35 -5.31
CA SER A 254 8.91 -3.92 -5.08
C SER A 254 10.00 -3.61 -4.06
N VAL A 255 10.14 -4.42 -3.02
CA VAL A 255 11.26 -4.28 -2.07
C VAL A 255 12.59 -4.53 -2.79
N ASN A 256 12.65 -5.53 -3.66
CA ASN A 256 13.88 -5.97 -4.32
C ASN A 256 14.14 -5.33 -5.71
N SER A 257 13.38 -4.30 -6.12
CA SER A 257 13.57 -3.64 -7.41
C SER A 257 14.72 -2.61 -7.40
N ASP A 258 15.30 -2.30 -8.56
CA ASP A 258 16.36 -1.29 -8.68
C ASP A 258 15.86 0.13 -8.35
N ALA A 259 14.60 0.40 -8.67
CA ALA A 259 13.89 1.61 -8.29
C ALA A 259 12.44 1.31 -7.93
N TYR A 260 11.85 2.11 -7.04
CA TYR A 260 10.44 2.03 -6.66
C TYR A 260 9.77 3.38 -6.81
N VAL A 261 8.61 3.40 -7.46
CA VAL A 261 7.76 4.58 -7.58
C VAL A 261 6.34 4.25 -7.14
N ALA A 262 5.80 5.07 -6.25
CA ALA A 262 4.40 4.97 -5.82
C ALA A 262 3.58 6.15 -6.34
N THR A 263 2.38 5.86 -6.84
CA THR A 263 1.43 6.91 -7.28
C THR A 263 0.51 7.39 -6.17
N PHE A 264 0.34 6.57 -5.12
CA PHE A 264 -0.51 6.84 -3.97
C PHE A 264 0.17 6.28 -2.73
N PHE A 265 0.21 7.02 -1.63
CA PHE A 265 0.84 6.54 -0.39
C PHE A 265 -0.15 5.72 0.45
N GLY A 266 -0.24 4.43 0.15
CA GLY A 266 -1.11 3.45 0.80
C GLY A 266 -0.41 2.63 1.89
N ASN A 267 -0.98 1.47 2.23
CA ASN A 267 -0.37 0.54 3.19
C ASN A 267 0.84 -0.18 2.59
N MET A 268 0.72 -0.62 1.34
CA MET A 268 1.82 -1.23 0.58
C MET A 268 3.05 -0.33 0.52
N ASP A 269 2.85 0.94 0.13
CA ASP A 269 3.95 1.90 -0.07
C ASP A 269 4.68 2.20 1.24
N LYS A 270 3.97 2.22 2.36
CA LYS A 270 4.57 2.35 3.69
C LYS A 270 5.49 1.17 3.98
N MET A 271 5.03 -0.06 3.74
CA MET A 271 5.83 -1.26 3.99
C MET A 271 7.04 -1.31 3.06
N VAL A 272 6.84 -1.14 1.75
CA VAL A 272 7.92 -1.17 0.75
C VAL A 272 8.96 -0.09 1.03
N THR A 273 8.54 1.17 1.23
CA THR A 273 9.46 2.28 1.49
C THR A 273 10.27 2.06 2.76
N ALA A 274 9.64 1.55 3.82
CA ALA A 274 10.31 1.29 5.08
C ALA A 274 11.36 0.17 4.94
N MET A 275 11.01 -0.94 4.28
CA MET A 275 11.93 -2.07 4.07
C MET A 275 13.08 -1.73 3.14
N ARG A 276 12.81 -1.03 2.04
CA ARG A 276 13.85 -0.51 1.13
C ARG A 276 14.82 0.40 1.87
N THR A 277 14.31 1.28 2.72
CA THR A 277 15.16 2.18 3.51
C THR A 277 16.05 1.41 4.50
N MET A 278 15.50 0.41 5.20
CA MET A 278 16.30 -0.44 6.08
C MET A 278 17.41 -1.20 5.34
N GLN A 279 17.12 -1.66 4.11
CA GLN A 279 18.09 -2.34 3.24
C GLN A 279 19.09 -1.38 2.59
N GLY A 280 19.01 -0.07 2.85
CA GLY A 280 19.89 0.93 2.25
C GLY A 280 19.56 1.26 0.78
N LEU A 281 18.39 0.86 0.28
CA LEU A 281 17.94 1.12 -1.08
C LEU A 281 17.34 2.52 -1.20
N GLN A 282 18.07 3.40 -1.89
CA GLN A 282 17.74 4.83 -1.96
C GLN A 282 16.81 5.20 -3.13
N ARG A 283 16.71 4.40 -4.19
CA ARG A 283 15.87 4.78 -5.35
C ARG A 283 14.39 4.48 -5.08
N THR A 284 13.75 5.33 -4.26
CA THR A 284 12.37 5.18 -3.79
C THR A 284 11.70 6.55 -3.82
N LEU A 285 10.66 6.71 -4.63
CA LEU A 285 9.96 7.97 -4.85
C LEU A 285 8.45 7.81 -4.71
N VAL A 286 7.78 8.79 -4.08
CA VAL A 286 6.33 8.88 -4.05
C VAL A 286 5.90 10.10 -4.84
N LEU A 287 5.09 9.91 -5.88
CA LEU A 287 4.67 11.02 -6.74
C LEU A 287 3.74 11.99 -6.00
N SER A 288 4.07 13.27 -6.07
CA SER A 288 3.31 14.36 -5.45
C SER A 288 2.07 14.70 -6.26
N ARG A 289 0.99 13.98 -5.95
CA ARG A 289 -0.37 14.23 -6.48
C ARG A 289 -0.85 15.65 -6.20
N ARG A 290 -0.47 16.19 -5.02
CA ARG A 290 -0.76 17.56 -4.61
C ARG A 290 -0.06 18.57 -5.52
N ALA A 291 1.23 18.38 -5.80
CA ALA A 291 1.96 19.28 -6.69
C ALA A 291 1.34 19.26 -8.09
N PHE A 292 1.12 18.07 -8.66
CA PHE A 292 0.49 17.91 -9.97
C PHE A 292 -0.88 18.61 -10.06
N ALA A 293 -1.75 18.39 -9.07
CA ALA A 293 -3.08 19.00 -9.03
C ALA A 293 -3.02 20.53 -8.93
N ASN A 294 -2.14 21.08 -8.09
CA ASN A 294 -2.03 22.54 -7.92
C ASN A 294 -1.44 23.20 -9.17
N TYR A 295 -0.42 22.61 -9.79
CA TYR A 295 0.18 23.17 -11.01
C TYR A 295 -0.78 23.14 -12.18
N THR A 296 -1.50 22.03 -12.38
CA THR A 296 -2.54 21.94 -13.43
C THR A 296 -3.70 22.90 -13.16
N ALA A 297 -4.12 23.07 -11.90
CA ALA A 297 -5.12 24.08 -11.53
C ALA A 297 -4.65 25.53 -11.74
N ALA A 298 -3.34 25.78 -11.69
CA ALA A 298 -2.73 27.06 -12.02
C ALA A 298 -2.50 27.25 -13.54
N GLY A 299 -2.93 26.29 -14.37
CA GLY A 299 -2.83 26.38 -15.83
C GLY A 299 -1.48 25.94 -16.41
N LEU A 300 -0.57 25.37 -15.61
CA LEU A 300 0.70 24.85 -16.13
C LEU A 300 0.44 23.60 -16.98
N ALA A 301 1.07 23.56 -18.15
CA ALA A 301 1.02 22.42 -19.07
C ALA A 301 2.38 22.23 -19.78
N GLY A 302 2.57 21.08 -20.44
CA GLY A 302 3.76 20.80 -21.25
C GLY A 302 5.07 20.96 -20.47
N GLN A 303 6.05 21.66 -21.06
CA GLN A 303 7.36 21.84 -20.44
C GLN A 303 7.32 22.64 -19.12
N GLN A 304 6.40 23.59 -18.98
CA GLN A 304 6.29 24.37 -17.74
C GLN A 304 5.85 23.46 -16.58
N LEU A 305 4.87 22.59 -16.83
CA LEU A 305 4.44 21.59 -15.85
C LEU A 305 5.55 20.56 -15.59
N ALA A 306 6.26 20.10 -16.62
CA ALA A 306 7.35 19.16 -16.47
C ALA A 306 8.46 19.72 -15.56
N LYS A 307 8.86 20.98 -15.78
CA LYS A 307 9.84 21.67 -14.92
C LYS A 307 9.34 21.80 -13.48
N ALA A 308 8.10 22.23 -13.28
CA ALA A 308 7.52 22.36 -11.94
C ALA A 308 7.43 21.01 -11.21
N MET A 309 7.15 19.92 -11.94
CA MET A 309 7.15 18.56 -11.39
C MET A 309 8.56 18.07 -11.07
N TRP A 310 9.55 18.36 -11.91
CA TRP A 310 10.96 18.10 -11.59
C TRP A 310 11.36 18.81 -10.28
N ASP A 311 11.09 20.12 -10.18
CA ASP A 311 11.42 20.91 -9.00
C ASP A 311 10.73 20.38 -7.73
N ALA A 312 9.48 19.94 -7.84
CA ALA A 312 8.72 19.38 -6.72
C ALA A 312 9.26 18.02 -6.20
N HIS A 313 10.00 17.27 -7.01
CA HIS A 313 10.55 15.96 -6.62
C HIS A 313 12.07 15.96 -6.49
N ARG A 314 12.76 17.04 -6.91
CA ARG A 314 14.21 17.11 -6.99
C ARG A 314 14.89 16.71 -5.68
N GLU A 315 14.41 17.21 -4.53
CA GLU A 315 15.03 16.86 -3.24
C GLU A 315 14.89 15.37 -2.90
N GLU A 316 13.72 14.78 -3.13
CA GLU A 316 13.48 13.35 -2.87
C GLU A 316 14.25 12.46 -3.85
N TYR A 317 14.29 12.86 -5.12
CA TYR A 317 14.97 12.17 -6.20
C TYR A 317 16.49 12.18 -6.00
N VAL A 318 17.08 13.34 -5.65
CA VAL A 318 18.52 13.49 -5.45
C VAL A 318 18.99 12.81 -4.16
N ARG A 319 18.23 12.93 -3.06
CA ARG A 319 18.59 12.24 -1.81
C ARG A 319 18.37 10.74 -1.88
N GLY A 320 17.56 10.26 -2.84
CA GLY A 320 17.05 8.90 -2.84
C GLY A 320 16.38 8.56 -1.49
N ARG A 321 15.63 9.51 -0.95
CA ARG A 321 14.84 9.33 0.26
C ARG A 321 13.53 10.08 0.04
N GLY A 322 12.49 9.35 -0.35
CA GLY A 322 11.13 9.89 -0.28
C GLY A 322 10.86 10.34 1.16
N SER A 323 10.31 11.54 1.34
CA SER A 323 9.90 12.04 2.66
C SER A 323 8.81 11.17 3.31
N ALA A 324 8.21 10.28 2.52
CA ALA A 324 7.21 9.32 2.92
C ALA A 324 7.81 8.08 3.62
N LEU A 325 8.85 8.27 4.44
CA LEU A 325 9.13 7.28 5.47
C LEU A 325 7.89 7.25 6.36
N PRO A 326 7.21 6.10 6.51
CA PRO A 326 6.14 6.05 7.49
C PRO A 326 6.74 6.43 8.83
N GLU A 327 6.28 7.54 9.42
CA GLU A 327 6.50 7.90 10.83
C GLU A 327 6.31 6.70 11.76
N TYR A 328 5.54 5.72 11.26
CA TYR A 328 5.00 4.62 11.99
C TYR A 328 5.88 3.38 12.04
N CYS A 329 6.81 3.08 11.14
CA CYS A 329 7.67 1.90 11.36
C CYS A 329 9.08 2.27 11.85
N PHE A 330 9.59 3.49 11.68
CA PHE A 330 10.97 3.79 12.06
C PHE A 330 11.22 3.62 13.56
N CYS A 331 12.19 2.77 13.88
CA CYS A 331 12.68 2.61 15.23
C CYS A 331 13.55 3.81 15.58
N GLU A 332 13.14 4.59 16.58
CA GLU A 332 13.97 5.65 17.17
C GLU A 332 15.27 5.10 17.79
N PHE A 333 15.37 3.78 17.95
CA PHE A 333 16.47 3.07 18.59
C PHE A 333 16.96 1.94 17.70
N LYS A 334 18.27 1.66 17.71
CA LYS A 334 18.79 0.38 17.21
C LYS A 334 18.25 -0.73 18.11
N LEU A 335 17.67 -1.77 17.52
CA LEU A 335 17.27 -3.00 18.21
C LEU A 335 18.50 -3.72 18.77
#